data_AF-A0A5H8RTL6-F1
#
_entry.id   AF-A0A5H8RTL6-F1
#
_cell.length_a   1.000
_cell.length_b   1.000
_cell.length_c   1.000
_cell.angle_alpha   90.00
_cell.angle_beta   90.00
_cell.angle_gamma   90.00
#
_symmetry.space_group_name_H-M   'P 1'
#
loop_
_entity.id
_entity.type
_entity.pdbx_description
1 polymer ?
#
loop_
_entity_poly.entity_id
_entity_poly.type
_entity_poly.pdbx_seq_one_letter_code
_entity_poly.pdbx_strand_id
1 'polypeptide(L)'
;MESLSSELFNILKFLLPGFLAAWIFHAFTSYPKPSQFERVVQALIFTIFVQALTFVVKFLCLAVGTKISFGAWTANVALTWSYISAVLIGLVFSYAANTDRFHALLRKVHLTKQTSYHCEWFGAFHAREECWVVLHLIDDKRIYGWPHEWPSDPTKGHFVLMYPAWIDGNKYIDLPQVESIMFKVSDIKWVEFIKPPEESENVKETTESTT
;
A
#
# COMPACT_ATOMS: atom_id res chain seq x y z
N MET A 1 6.24 -4.95 44.09
CA MET A 1 5.25 -5.25 43.03
C MET A 1 4.66 -3.98 42.43
N GLU A 2 4.28 -2.98 43.24
CA GLU A 2 3.78 -1.68 42.73
C GLU A 2 4.81 -0.91 41.88
N SER A 3 6.10 -0.93 42.25
CA SER A 3 7.17 -0.28 41.47
C SER A 3 7.30 -0.85 40.05
N LEU A 4 7.38 -2.17 39.92
CA LEU A 4 7.50 -2.87 38.65
C LEU A 4 6.29 -2.60 37.73
N SER A 5 5.08 -2.57 38.29
CA SER A 5 3.86 -2.26 37.54
C SER A 5 3.90 -0.84 36.98
N SER A 6 4.35 0.14 37.78
CA SER A 6 4.46 1.54 37.35
C SER A 6 5.52 1.75 36.25
N GLU A 7 6.66 1.07 36.36
CA GLU A 7 7.73 1.12 35.35
C GLU A 7 7.28 0.51 34.04
N LEU A 8 6.66 -0.66 34.10
CA LEU A 8 6.09 -1.32 32.92
C LEU A 8 5.04 -0.45 32.24
N PHE A 9 4.15 0.18 33.01
CA PHE A 9 3.14 1.10 32.48
C PHE A 9 3.76 2.31 31.78
N ASN A 10 4.84 2.86 32.32
CA ASN A 10 5.57 3.97 31.68
C ASN A 10 6.26 3.54 30.39
N ILE A 11 6.85 2.35 30.35
CA ILE A 11 7.41 1.77 29.13
C ILE A 11 6.30 1.57 28.09
N LEU A 12 5.16 1.00 28.46
CA LEU A 12 4.03 0.82 27.55
C LEU A 12 3.54 2.17 26.99
N LYS A 13 3.34 3.18 27.83
CA LYS A 13 2.97 4.55 27.38
C LYS A 13 3.93 5.12 26.35
N PHE A 14 5.22 4.86 26.50
CA PHE A 14 6.26 5.33 25.59
C PHE A 14 6.23 4.60 24.24
N LEU A 15 5.88 3.31 24.23
CA LEU A 15 5.83 2.49 23.01
C LEU A 15 4.51 2.58 22.25
N LEU A 16 3.38 2.82 22.95
CA LEU A 16 2.03 2.85 22.37
C LEU A 16 1.90 3.73 21.11
N PRO A 17 2.49 4.94 21.04
CA PRO A 17 2.46 5.74 19.82
C PRO A 17 3.09 5.02 18.61
N GLY A 18 4.19 4.29 18.78
CA GLY A 18 4.78 3.51 17.68
C GLY A 18 3.90 2.34 17.24
N PHE A 19 3.22 1.68 18.18
CA PHE A 19 2.20 0.68 17.84
C PHE A 19 1.04 1.29 17.04
N LEU A 20 0.59 2.50 17.40
CA LEU A 20 -0.44 3.21 16.66
C LEU A 20 0.02 3.53 15.22
N ALA A 21 1.23 4.06 15.05
CA ALA A 21 1.79 4.35 13.72
C ALA A 21 1.90 3.08 12.87
N ALA A 22 2.36 1.97 13.45
CA ALA A 22 2.41 0.67 12.79
C ALA A 22 1.02 0.16 12.39
N TRP A 23 0.03 0.32 13.26
CA TRP A 23 -1.35 -0.06 12.98
C TRP A 23 -1.93 0.76 11.81
N ILE A 24 -1.72 2.08 11.80
CA ILE A 24 -2.14 2.96 10.68
C ILE A 24 -1.44 2.51 9.40
N PHE A 25 -0.14 2.25 9.43
CA PHE A 25 0.60 1.78 8.26
C PHE A 25 -0.05 0.55 7.62
N HIS A 26 -0.35 -0.48 8.42
CA HIS A 26 -0.98 -1.71 7.94
C HIS A 26 -2.48 -1.60 7.66
N ALA A 27 -3.18 -0.61 8.23
CA ALA A 27 -4.59 -0.38 7.95
C ALA A 27 -4.80 0.28 6.57
N PHE A 28 -3.80 1.02 6.09
CA PHE A 28 -3.88 1.82 4.86
C PHE A 28 -3.00 1.29 3.72
N THR A 29 -2.32 0.16 3.88
CA THR A 29 -1.45 -0.41 2.85
C THR A 29 -1.79 -1.87 2.58
N SER A 30 -1.37 -2.38 1.42
CA SER A 30 -1.51 -3.79 1.04
C SER A 30 -0.48 -4.71 1.67
N TYR A 31 0.39 -4.19 2.53
CA TYR A 31 1.42 -4.98 3.19
C TYR A 31 0.78 -6.01 4.15
N PRO A 32 1.21 -7.28 4.08
CA PRO A 32 0.72 -8.30 4.98
C PRO A 32 1.20 -7.98 6.40
N LYS A 33 0.30 -8.18 7.36
CA LYS A 33 0.63 -8.01 8.77
C LYS A 33 1.72 -9.03 9.14
N PRO A 34 2.87 -8.58 9.66
CA PRO A 34 4.01 -9.46 9.90
C PRO A 34 3.74 -10.43 11.07
N SER A 35 4.70 -11.30 11.39
CA SER A 35 4.58 -12.21 12.55
C SER A 35 4.54 -11.43 13.88
N GLN A 36 4.17 -12.07 15.00
CA GLN A 36 4.02 -11.38 16.29
C GLN A 36 5.31 -10.67 16.72
N PHE A 37 6.46 -11.32 16.60
CA PHE A 37 7.76 -10.75 16.95
C PHE A 37 8.10 -9.55 16.05
N GLU A 38 7.97 -9.70 14.74
CA GLU A 38 8.25 -8.64 13.77
C GLU A 38 7.31 -7.43 13.95
N ARG A 39 6.03 -7.64 14.31
CA ARG A 39 5.11 -6.54 14.64
C ARG A 39 5.62 -5.70 15.80
N VAL A 40 6.20 -6.34 16.83
CA VAL A 40 6.80 -5.63 17.96
C VAL A 40 8.03 -4.86 17.49
N VAL A 41 8.95 -5.50 16.75
CA VAL A 41 10.14 -4.83 16.21
C VAL A 41 9.77 -3.62 15.34
N GLN A 42 8.77 -3.76 14.47
CA GLN A 42 8.28 -2.67 13.63
C GLN A 42 7.68 -1.52 14.46
N ALA A 43 6.90 -1.81 15.48
CA ALA A 43 6.38 -0.79 16.39
C ALA A 43 7.51 -0.05 17.13
N LEU A 44 8.58 -0.75 17.51
CA LEU A 44 9.78 -0.12 18.09
C LEU A 44 10.47 0.80 17.09
N ILE A 45 10.59 0.40 15.83
CA ILE A 45 11.14 1.25 14.76
C ILE A 45 10.27 2.49 14.56
N PHE A 46 8.95 2.34 14.47
CA PHE A 46 8.04 3.49 14.38
C PHE A 46 8.13 4.39 15.61
N THR A 47 8.32 3.82 16.80
CA THR A 47 8.52 4.58 18.04
C THR A 47 9.70 5.54 17.92
N ILE A 48 10.80 5.14 17.28
CA ILE A 48 11.97 6.00 17.03
C ILE A 48 11.58 7.20 16.17
N PHE A 49 10.88 6.99 15.05
CA PHE A 49 10.44 8.07 14.16
C PHE A 49 9.46 9.02 14.84
N VAL A 50 8.51 8.48 15.61
CA VAL A 50 7.54 9.27 16.37
C VAL A 50 8.22 10.15 17.39
N GLN A 51 9.23 9.63 18.09
CA GLN A 51 9.99 10.39 19.08
C GLN A 51 10.84 11.48 18.43
N ALA A 52 11.51 11.16 17.32
CA ALA A 52 12.26 12.15 16.56
C ALA A 52 11.36 13.31 16.12
N LEU A 53 10.18 13.02 15.57
CA LEU A 53 9.22 14.05 15.18
C LEU A 53 8.70 14.83 16.40
N THR A 54 8.34 14.15 17.49
CA THR A 54 7.88 14.80 18.73
C THR A 54 8.95 15.72 19.31
N PHE A 55 10.22 15.34 19.23
CA PHE A 55 11.35 16.16 19.66
C PHE A 55 11.47 17.44 18.82
N VAL A 56 11.35 17.33 17.49
CA VAL A 56 11.34 18.50 16.60
C VAL A 56 10.16 19.41 16.92
N VAL A 57 8.95 18.85 17.11
CA VAL A 57 7.76 19.61 17.50
C VAL A 57 7.98 20.34 18.83
N LYS A 58 8.52 19.67 19.85
CA LYS A 58 8.86 20.29 21.14
C LYS A 58 9.79 21.48 20.95
N PHE A 59 10.87 21.31 20.18
CA PHE A 59 11.83 22.37 19.91
C PHE A 59 11.16 23.58 19.26
N LEU A 60 10.34 23.36 18.23
CA LEU A 60 9.59 24.42 17.54
C LEU A 60 8.58 25.12 18.46
N CYS A 61 7.80 24.36 19.24
CA CYS A 61 6.84 24.93 20.18
C CYS A 61 7.52 25.79 21.25
N LEU A 62 8.66 25.36 21.79
CA LEU A 62 9.41 26.15 22.77
C LEU A 62 10.03 27.40 22.14
N ALA A 63 10.54 27.30 20.91
CA ALA A 63 11.07 28.46 20.18
C ALA A 63 9.99 29.52 19.93
N VAL A 64 8.79 29.13 19.51
CA VAL A 64 7.65 30.05 19.34
C VAL A 64 7.14 30.56 20.70
N GLY A 65 7.19 29.72 21.72
CA GLY A 65 6.83 30.02 23.11
C GLY A 65 7.59 31.20 23.72
N THR A 66 8.78 31.51 23.21
CA THR A 66 9.55 32.71 23.61
C THR A 66 8.87 34.02 23.24
N LYS A 67 7.99 34.02 22.22
CA LYS A 67 7.25 35.18 21.76
C LYS A 67 5.79 35.15 22.23
N ILE A 68 5.15 33.99 22.14
CA ILE A 68 3.74 33.79 22.49
C ILE A 68 3.62 32.45 23.22
N SER A 69 3.33 32.49 24.53
CA SER A 69 3.21 31.29 25.36
C SER A 69 1.75 30.87 25.53
N PHE A 70 1.46 29.62 25.16
CA PHE A 70 0.14 28.99 25.36
C PHE A 70 0.09 28.04 26.57
N GLY A 71 1.23 27.85 27.26
CA GLY A 71 1.34 26.93 28.40
C GLY A 71 2.69 26.20 28.45
N ALA A 72 2.93 25.48 29.54
CA ALA A 72 4.16 24.71 29.75
C ALA A 72 4.16 23.38 28.99
N TRP A 73 5.32 22.95 28.50
CA TRP A 73 5.51 21.63 27.90
C TRP A 73 5.60 20.55 29.00
N THR A 74 4.44 20.02 29.40
CA THR A 74 4.35 18.96 30.40
C THR A 74 4.47 17.56 29.80
N ALA A 75 4.60 16.53 30.64
CA ALA A 75 4.62 15.13 30.20
C ALA A 75 3.34 14.73 29.45
N ASN A 76 2.17 15.24 29.86
CA ASN A 76 0.90 14.96 29.18
C ASN A 76 0.87 15.61 27.79
N VAL A 77 1.34 16.85 27.66
CA VAL A 77 1.46 17.53 26.35
C VAL A 77 2.41 16.77 25.43
N ALA A 78 3.55 16.31 25.95
CA ALA A 78 4.50 15.50 25.20
C ALA A 78 3.87 14.19 24.69
N LEU A 79 3.09 13.52 25.55
CA LEU A 79 2.38 12.29 25.20
C LEU A 79 1.27 12.55 24.15
N THR A 80 0.51 13.63 24.26
CA THR A 80 -0.49 13.99 23.24
C THR A 80 0.16 14.23 21.89
N TRP A 81 1.27 14.99 21.86
CA TRP A 81 2.01 15.25 20.62
C TRP A 81 2.68 14.01 20.04
N SER A 82 3.04 13.02 20.85
CA SER A 82 3.55 11.74 20.32
C SER A 82 2.48 10.93 19.62
N TYR A 83 1.23 10.92 20.11
CA TYR A 83 0.11 10.31 19.38
C TYR A 83 -0.22 11.04 18.07
N ILE A 84 -0.22 12.37 18.06
CA ILE A 84 -0.38 13.16 16.83
C ILE A 84 0.75 12.84 15.84
N SER A 85 1.99 12.79 16.33
CA SER A 85 3.16 12.43 15.52
C SER A 85 3.07 11.00 14.99
N ALA A 86 2.55 10.06 15.76
CA ALA A 86 2.29 8.69 15.32
C ALA A 86 1.29 8.61 14.17
N VAL A 87 0.20 9.38 14.23
CA VAL A 87 -0.77 9.46 13.14
C VAL A 87 -0.11 10.01 11.88
N LEU A 88 0.64 11.12 12.00
CA LEU A 88 1.33 11.73 10.86
C LEU A 88 2.37 10.79 10.25
N ILE A 89 3.23 10.17 11.07
CA ILE A 89 4.25 9.21 10.60
C ILE A 89 3.59 8.01 9.92
N GLY A 90 2.55 7.43 10.53
CA GLY A 90 1.80 6.32 9.94
C GLY A 90 1.28 6.67 8.55
N LEU A 91 0.59 7.82 8.42
CA LEU A 91 0.05 8.29 7.14
C LEU A 91 1.13 8.60 6.09
N VAL A 92 2.24 9.23 6.50
CA VAL A 92 3.36 9.54 5.59
C VAL A 92 3.99 8.26 5.05
N PHE A 93 4.22 7.26 5.91
CA PHE A 93 4.74 5.97 5.48
C PHE A 93 3.74 5.19 4.63
N SER A 94 2.45 5.23 4.94
CA SER A 94 1.40 4.63 4.10
C SER A 94 1.36 5.27 2.71
N TYR A 95 1.42 6.60 2.64
CA TYR A 95 1.47 7.32 1.38
C TYR A 95 2.70 6.95 0.55
N ALA A 96 3.87 6.86 1.19
CA ALA A 96 5.10 6.44 0.52
C ALA A 96 5.02 4.99 -0.01
N ALA A 97 4.42 4.08 0.75
CA ALA A 97 4.20 2.68 0.36
C ALA A 97 3.22 2.54 -0.81
N ASN A 98 2.14 3.31 -0.82
CA ASN A 98 1.09 3.18 -1.85
C ASN A 98 1.40 3.89 -3.16
N THR A 99 2.34 4.85 -3.20
CA THR A 99 2.58 5.67 -4.40
C THR A 99 3.92 5.41 -5.08
N ASP A 100 4.76 4.57 -4.48
CA ASP A 100 6.12 4.30 -4.90
C ASP A 100 7.06 5.53 -5.07
N ARG A 101 6.62 6.74 -4.70
CA ARG A 101 7.36 7.99 -4.95
C ARG A 101 8.69 8.04 -4.23
N PHE A 102 8.75 7.50 -3.01
CA PHE A 102 9.97 7.45 -2.22
C PHE A 102 11.01 6.53 -2.86
N HIS A 103 10.66 5.28 -3.14
CA HIS A 103 11.59 4.37 -3.81
C HIS A 103 11.90 4.82 -5.24
N ALA A 104 10.97 5.45 -5.96
CA ALA A 104 11.25 6.05 -7.27
C ALA A 104 12.37 7.09 -7.21
N LEU A 105 12.39 7.95 -6.20
CA LEU A 105 13.49 8.88 -5.97
C LEU A 105 14.79 8.14 -5.66
N LEU A 106 14.75 7.11 -4.80
CA LEU A 106 15.92 6.31 -4.45
C LEU A 106 16.49 5.51 -5.63
N ARG A 107 15.64 5.05 -6.56
CA ARG A 107 16.07 4.40 -7.80
C ARG A 107 16.80 5.38 -8.72
N LYS A 108 16.38 6.65 -8.79
CA LYS A 108 17.06 7.69 -9.59
C LYS A 108 18.49 7.95 -9.13
N VAL A 109 18.74 7.87 -7.82
CA VAL A 109 20.09 7.98 -7.24
C VAL A 109 20.81 6.63 -7.14
N HIS A 110 20.27 5.56 -7.74
CA HIS A 110 20.83 4.21 -7.75
C HIS A 110 21.04 3.57 -6.37
N LEU A 111 20.31 4.01 -5.35
CA LEU A 111 20.42 3.44 -3.99
C LEU A 111 19.71 2.09 -3.87
N THR A 112 18.65 1.88 -4.64
CA THR A 112 17.86 0.64 -4.63
C THR A 112 17.36 0.31 -6.03
N LYS A 113 16.97 -0.94 -6.24
CA LYS A 113 16.19 -1.39 -7.41
C LYS A 113 14.74 -1.75 -7.05
N GLN A 114 14.42 -1.78 -5.76
CA GLN A 114 13.12 -2.19 -5.25
C GLN A 114 12.04 -1.11 -5.47
N THR A 115 10.78 -1.54 -5.51
CA THR A 115 9.62 -0.66 -5.42
C THR A 115 9.07 -0.65 -3.99
N SER A 116 8.22 0.31 -3.68
CA SER A 116 7.52 0.45 -2.40
C SER A 116 6.29 -0.44 -2.31
N TYR A 117 5.96 -1.17 -3.37
CA TYR A 117 4.84 -2.08 -3.39
C TYR A 117 5.21 -3.36 -2.64
N HIS A 118 4.19 -4.02 -2.08
CA HIS A 118 4.40 -5.23 -1.32
C HIS A 118 5.00 -6.37 -2.17
N CYS A 119 4.56 -6.51 -3.42
CA CYS A 119 5.04 -7.52 -4.36
C CYS A 119 4.87 -7.05 -5.81
N GLU A 120 5.54 -7.75 -6.73
CA GLU A 120 5.50 -7.48 -8.18
C GLU A 120 4.09 -7.61 -8.75
N TRP A 121 3.30 -8.52 -8.21
CA TRP A 121 1.89 -8.69 -8.56
C TRP A 121 1.09 -7.42 -8.27
N PHE A 122 1.16 -6.90 -7.05
CA PHE A 122 0.49 -5.65 -6.69
C PHE A 122 0.99 -4.50 -7.56
N GLY A 123 2.31 -4.40 -7.76
CA GLY A 123 2.89 -3.37 -8.62
C GLY A 123 2.43 -3.45 -10.08
N ALA A 124 2.23 -4.65 -10.62
CA ALA A 124 1.80 -4.85 -12.00
C ALA A 124 0.37 -4.33 -12.26
N PHE A 125 -0.55 -4.60 -11.33
CA PHE A 125 -1.93 -4.10 -11.38
C PHE A 125 -2.02 -2.62 -11.04
N HIS A 126 -1.33 -2.17 -9.99
CA HIS A 126 -1.35 -0.76 -9.60
C HIS A 126 -0.75 0.15 -10.68
N ALA A 127 0.25 -0.30 -11.43
CA ALA A 127 0.77 0.44 -12.58
C ALA A 127 -0.21 0.51 -13.78
N ARG A 128 -1.31 -0.25 -13.74
CA ARG A 128 -2.26 -0.45 -14.84
C ARG A 128 -3.71 -0.47 -14.32
N GLU A 129 -4.04 0.39 -13.35
CA GLU A 129 -5.37 0.42 -12.72
C GLU A 129 -6.51 0.67 -13.72
N GLU A 130 -6.22 1.33 -14.84
CA GLU A 130 -7.20 1.67 -15.87
C GLU A 130 -7.17 0.73 -17.09
N CYS A 131 -6.69 -0.51 -16.90
CA CYS A 131 -6.46 -1.45 -17.98
C CYS A 131 -7.45 -2.62 -17.94
N TRP A 132 -8.05 -2.92 -19.09
CA TRP A 132 -8.81 -4.16 -19.29
C TRP A 132 -7.86 -5.35 -19.23
N VAL A 133 -8.34 -6.48 -18.70
CA VAL A 133 -7.52 -7.68 -18.55
C VAL A 133 -8.17 -8.90 -19.17
N VAL A 134 -7.34 -9.88 -19.49
CA VAL A 134 -7.77 -11.26 -19.75
C VAL A 134 -7.24 -12.15 -18.65
N LEU A 135 -8.14 -12.80 -17.93
CA LEU A 135 -7.77 -13.84 -16.97
C LEU A 135 -7.75 -15.18 -17.71
N HIS A 136 -6.62 -15.87 -17.64
CA HIS A 136 -6.49 -17.24 -18.10
C HIS A 136 -6.72 -18.17 -16.92
N LEU A 137 -7.77 -18.98 -17.00
CA LEU A 137 -8.13 -19.90 -15.93
C LEU A 137 -7.33 -21.20 -16.04
N ILE A 138 -7.25 -21.94 -14.93
CA ILE A 138 -6.55 -23.23 -14.87
C ILE A 138 -7.19 -24.32 -15.75
N ASP A 139 -8.45 -24.16 -16.13
CA ASP A 139 -9.17 -25.04 -17.05
C ASP A 139 -9.03 -24.60 -18.53
N ASP A 140 -8.03 -23.77 -18.82
CA ASP A 140 -7.70 -23.18 -20.11
C ASP A 140 -8.80 -22.29 -20.74
N LYS A 141 -9.87 -21.97 -20.00
CA LYS A 141 -10.81 -20.91 -20.38
C LYS A 141 -10.19 -19.54 -20.19
N ARG A 142 -10.69 -18.57 -20.96
CA ARG A 142 -10.23 -17.19 -20.92
C ARG A 142 -11.42 -16.25 -20.80
N ILE A 143 -11.30 -15.26 -19.93
CA ILE A 143 -12.34 -14.26 -19.71
C ILE A 143 -11.73 -12.86 -19.75
N TYR A 144 -12.33 -12.01 -20.57
CA TYR A 144 -12.03 -10.60 -20.69
C TYR A 144 -12.92 -9.80 -19.74
N GLY A 145 -12.39 -8.72 -19.16
CA GLY A 145 -13.20 -7.82 -18.36
C GLY A 145 -12.39 -6.70 -17.71
N TRP A 146 -13.09 -5.82 -17.02
CA TRP A 146 -12.49 -4.76 -16.22
C TRP A 146 -12.22 -5.27 -14.80
N PRO A 147 -10.96 -5.24 -14.30
CA PRO A 147 -10.63 -5.70 -12.96
C PRO A 147 -11.05 -4.66 -11.90
N HIS A 148 -12.32 -4.66 -11.52
CA HIS A 148 -12.86 -3.73 -10.52
C HIS A 148 -12.23 -3.93 -9.15
N GLU A 149 -12.05 -5.19 -8.74
CA GLU A 149 -11.24 -5.56 -7.58
C GLU A 149 -10.28 -6.67 -7.96
N TRP A 150 -9.09 -6.65 -7.37
CA TRP A 150 -8.06 -7.65 -7.57
C TRP A 150 -7.29 -7.87 -6.26
N PRO A 151 -6.78 -9.09 -6.02
CA PRO A 151 -6.13 -9.41 -4.77
C PRO A 151 -4.73 -8.79 -4.72
N SER A 152 -4.34 -8.20 -3.59
CA SER A 152 -2.98 -7.68 -3.41
C SER A 152 -1.90 -8.77 -3.26
N ASP A 153 -2.31 -10.04 -3.11
CA ASP A 153 -1.45 -11.20 -2.94
C ASP A 153 -1.78 -12.22 -4.04
N PRO A 154 -0.79 -12.74 -4.79
CA PRO A 154 -1.03 -13.69 -5.89
C PRO A 154 -1.50 -15.08 -5.42
N THR A 155 -1.51 -15.36 -4.12
CA THR A 155 -1.83 -16.68 -3.57
C THR A 155 -3.19 -16.75 -2.88
N LYS A 156 -3.79 -15.62 -2.52
CA LYS A 156 -5.07 -15.55 -1.81
C LYS A 156 -5.94 -14.38 -2.25
N GLY A 157 -7.24 -14.55 -2.11
CA GLY A 157 -8.24 -13.53 -2.47
C GLY A 157 -8.92 -13.83 -3.79
N HIS A 158 -9.61 -12.82 -4.32
CA HIS A 158 -10.46 -12.96 -5.49
C HIS A 158 -10.30 -11.77 -6.43
N PHE A 159 -10.49 -12.01 -7.72
CA PHE A 159 -10.77 -10.99 -8.71
C PHE A 159 -12.26 -10.76 -8.81
N VAL A 160 -12.66 -9.52 -9.00
CA VAL A 160 -14.01 -9.12 -9.41
C VAL A 160 -13.88 -8.44 -10.77
N LEU A 161 -14.34 -9.13 -11.81
CA LEU A 161 -14.38 -8.61 -13.18
C LEU A 161 -15.75 -8.02 -13.48
N MET A 162 -15.80 -6.77 -13.93
CA MET A 162 -16.98 -6.14 -14.49
C MET A 162 -16.98 -6.24 -16.02
N TYR A 163 -18.17 -6.17 -16.62
CA TYR A 163 -18.38 -6.30 -18.07
C TYR A 163 -17.70 -7.54 -18.66
N PRO A 164 -17.93 -8.74 -18.08
CA PRO A 164 -17.21 -9.93 -18.49
C PRO A 164 -17.66 -10.44 -19.86
N ALA A 165 -16.69 -10.89 -20.65
CA ALA A 165 -16.92 -11.63 -21.89
C ALA A 165 -16.01 -12.86 -21.95
N TRP A 166 -16.58 -14.04 -22.22
CA TRP A 166 -15.77 -15.24 -22.46
C TRP A 166 -15.03 -15.12 -23.79
N ILE A 167 -13.81 -15.64 -23.85
CA ILE A 167 -13.04 -15.69 -25.10
C ILE A 167 -12.97 -17.13 -25.59
N ASP A 168 -13.64 -17.40 -26.70
CA ASP A 168 -13.57 -18.67 -27.42
C ASP A 168 -12.91 -18.48 -28.79
N GLY A 169 -11.72 -19.04 -28.95
CA GLY A 169 -10.84 -18.74 -30.09
C GLY A 169 -10.53 -17.24 -30.20
N ASN A 170 -11.04 -16.60 -31.27
CA ASN A 170 -10.91 -15.17 -31.55
C ASN A 170 -12.21 -14.38 -31.32
N LYS A 171 -13.21 -14.97 -30.66
CA LYS A 171 -14.52 -14.34 -30.43
C LYS A 171 -14.71 -14.01 -28.96
N TYR A 172 -15.23 -12.82 -28.70
CA TYR A 172 -15.76 -12.42 -27.41
C TYR A 172 -17.24 -12.81 -27.35
N ILE A 173 -17.62 -13.48 -26.27
CA ILE A 173 -18.98 -13.92 -25.99
C ILE A 173 -19.45 -13.15 -24.77
N ASP A 174 -20.23 -12.10 -25.02
CA ASP A 174 -20.74 -11.21 -23.99
C ASP A 174 -21.75 -11.92 -23.07
N LEU A 175 -21.78 -11.46 -21.82
CA LEU A 175 -22.69 -11.95 -20.79
C LEU A 175 -23.65 -10.82 -20.37
N PRO A 176 -24.68 -10.49 -21.18
CA PRO A 176 -25.46 -9.26 -21.01
C PRO A 176 -26.28 -9.19 -19.71
N GLN A 177 -26.53 -10.33 -19.06
CA GLN A 177 -27.24 -10.40 -17.78
C GLN A 177 -26.29 -10.45 -16.57
N VAL A 178 -24.98 -10.43 -16.78
CA VAL A 178 -23.96 -10.56 -15.74
C VAL A 178 -23.26 -9.22 -15.54
N GLU A 179 -23.47 -8.63 -14.37
CA GLU A 179 -22.81 -7.38 -13.99
C GLU A 179 -21.33 -7.60 -13.67
N SER A 180 -21.04 -8.62 -12.87
CA SER A 180 -19.67 -9.00 -12.51
C SER A 180 -19.52 -10.51 -12.28
N ILE A 181 -18.29 -11.00 -12.43
CA ILE A 181 -17.90 -12.37 -12.08
C ILE A 181 -16.73 -12.32 -11.11
N MET A 182 -16.80 -13.18 -10.09
CA MET A 182 -15.74 -13.33 -9.10
C MET A 182 -14.95 -14.63 -9.33
N PHE A 183 -13.62 -14.53 -9.38
CA PHE A 183 -12.72 -15.68 -9.49
C PHE A 183 -11.76 -15.74 -8.31
N LYS A 184 -11.52 -16.92 -7.75
CA LYS A 184 -10.41 -17.10 -6.81
C LYS A 184 -9.10 -16.94 -7.55
N VAL A 185 -8.12 -16.30 -6.91
CA VAL A 185 -6.78 -16.17 -7.52
C VAL A 185 -6.11 -17.52 -7.79
N SER A 186 -6.43 -18.55 -7.00
CA SER A 186 -5.96 -19.92 -7.19
C SER A 186 -6.43 -20.55 -8.51
N ASP A 187 -7.51 -20.02 -9.09
CA ASP A 187 -8.12 -20.55 -10.31
C ASP A 187 -7.57 -19.83 -11.56
N ILE A 188 -6.64 -18.88 -11.37
CA ILE A 188 -6.04 -18.06 -12.43
C ILE A 188 -4.59 -18.51 -12.65
N LYS A 189 -4.28 -18.83 -13.90
CA LYS A 189 -2.98 -19.28 -14.37
C LYS A 189 -2.03 -18.12 -14.66
N TRP A 190 -2.53 -17.08 -15.34
CA TRP A 190 -1.84 -15.81 -15.57
C TRP A 190 -2.84 -14.73 -16.04
N VAL A 191 -2.36 -13.48 -16.15
CA VAL A 191 -3.16 -12.33 -16.54
C VAL A 191 -2.49 -11.59 -17.69
N GLU A 192 -3.27 -11.24 -18.72
CA GLU A 192 -2.85 -10.35 -19.80
C GLU A 192 -3.44 -8.95 -19.57
N PHE A 193 -2.62 -7.92 -19.76
CA PHE A 193 -3.04 -6.52 -19.70
C PHE A 193 -3.24 -6.01 -21.12
N ILE A 194 -4.45 -5.55 -21.44
CA ILE A 194 -4.83 -5.15 -22.78
C ILE A 194 -4.46 -3.68 -23.02
N LYS A 195 -3.68 -3.45 -24.08
CA LYS A 195 -3.31 -2.09 -24.48
C LYS A 195 -4.54 -1.28 -24.90
N PRO A 196 -4.56 0.03 -24.63
CA PRO A 196 -5.57 0.91 -25.21
C PRO A 196 -5.56 0.83 -26.74
N PRO A 197 -6.71 1.05 -27.42
CA PRO A 197 -6.80 1.00 -28.88
C PRO A 197 -5.76 1.89 -29.58
N GLU A 198 -5.53 3.11 -29.06
CA GLU A 198 -4.61 4.10 -29.62
C GLU A 198 -3.15 3.60 -29.70
N GLU A 199 -2.69 2.81 -28.73
CA GLU A 199 -1.34 2.24 -28.75
C GLU A 199 -1.21 1.03 -29.67
N SER A 200 -2.32 0.36 -29.98
CA SER A 200 -2.34 -0.84 -30.82
C SER A 200 -2.24 -0.53 -32.32
N GLU A 201 -2.79 0.61 -32.75
CA GLU A 201 -2.73 1.09 -34.14
C GLU A 201 -1.33 1.57 -34.51
N ASN A 202 -0.66 2.32 -33.61
CA ASN A 202 0.72 2.77 -33.79
C ASN A 202 1.73 1.61 -33.99
N VAL A 203 1.49 0.46 -33.34
CA VAL A 203 2.34 -0.73 -33.52
C VAL A 203 2.12 -1.37 -34.90
N LYS A 204 0.88 -1.44 -35.39
CA LYS A 204 0.61 -1.96 -36.75
C LYS A 204 1.28 -1.12 -37.82
N GLU A 205 1.17 0.21 -37.73
CA GLU A 205 1.82 1.12 -38.69
C GLU A 205 3.34 0.96 -38.71
N THR A 206 3.97 0.84 -37.53
CA THR A 206 5.43 0.65 -37.43
C THR A 206 5.88 -0.71 -38.00
N THR A 207 5.06 -1.75 -37.82
CA THR A 207 5.39 -3.09 -38.29
C THR A 207 5.21 -3.21 -39.81
N GLU A 208 4.19 -2.55 -40.38
CA GLU A 208 3.96 -2.47 -41.82
C GLU A 208 4.98 -1.55 -42.54
N SER A 209 5.48 -0.50 -41.89
CA SER A 209 6.51 0.38 -42.46
C SER A 209 7.93 -0.22 -42.51
N THR A 210 8.14 -1.38 -41.88
CA THR A 210 9.45 -2.05 -41.76
C THR A 210 9.56 -3.31 -42.64
N THR A 211 8.54 -3.61 -43.44
CA THR A 211 8.51 -4.66 -44.48
C THR A 211 8.49 -4.06 -45.87
#